data_AF-A0A4R6YA59-F1
#
_entry.id   AF-A0A4R6YA59-F1
#
_cell.length_a   1.000
_cell.length_b   1.000
_cell.length_c   1.000
_cell.angle_alpha   90.00
_cell.angle_beta   90.00
_cell.angle_gamma   90.00
#
_symmetry.space_group_name_H-M   'P 1'
#
loop_
_entity.id
_entity.type
_entity.pdbx_description
1 polymer ?
#
loop_
_entity_poly.entity_id
_entity_poly.type
_entity_poly.pdbx_seq_one_letter_code
_entity_poly.pdbx_strand_id
1 'polypeptide(L)'
;MNLPLDSFLELRVHAARRLWRSLTRRPPGPAIGTLPDQLREWHILSLRALDAKLRGESYRAIAEVLLGFQGTKEDFENDPRKNKARRLVKHGIRMMRGGYRLLLHYPVKPGKS
;
A
#
# COMPACT_ATOMS: atom_id res chain seq x y z
N MET A 1 25.41 11.70 -15.46
CA MET A 1 24.29 10.92 -14.86
C MET A 1 23.37 10.52 -16.01
N ASN A 2 23.44 9.27 -16.49
CA ASN A 2 22.56 8.82 -17.58
C ASN A 2 21.16 8.59 -17.01
N LEU A 3 20.16 9.27 -17.55
CA LEU A 3 18.76 9.05 -17.18
C LEU A 3 18.25 7.84 -17.98
N PRO A 4 17.96 6.70 -17.36
CA PRO A 4 17.48 5.53 -18.09
C PRO A 4 16.13 5.85 -18.75
N LEU A 5 16.04 5.59 -20.07
CA LEU A 5 14.82 5.75 -20.86
C LEU A 5 13.91 4.52 -20.65
N ASP A 6 13.54 4.26 -19.40
CA ASP A 6 12.71 3.14 -18.97
C ASP A 6 11.24 3.59 -18.75
N SER A 7 10.37 2.65 -18.36
CA SER A 7 8.96 2.96 -18.08
C SER A 7 8.75 3.98 -16.95
N PHE A 8 9.80 4.29 -16.17
CA PHE A 8 9.76 5.26 -15.08
C PHE A 8 10.33 6.63 -15.47
N LEU A 9 10.74 6.85 -16.72
CA LEU A 9 11.35 8.11 -17.19
C LEU A 9 10.50 9.33 -16.79
N GLU A 10 9.21 9.34 -17.15
CA GLU A 10 8.29 10.44 -16.85
C GLU A 10 8.19 10.72 -15.35
N LEU A 11 8.16 9.66 -14.54
CA LEU A 11 8.13 9.76 -13.09
C LEU A 11 9.42 10.40 -12.55
N ARG A 12 10.59 10.00 -13.07
CA ARG A 12 11.90 10.55 -12.68
C ARG A 12 12.05 12.01 -13.09
N VAL A 13 11.65 12.37 -14.31
CA VAL A 13 11.67 13.75 -14.81
C VAL A 13 10.77 14.65 -13.95
N HIS A 14 9.55 14.19 -13.65
CA HIS A 14 8.63 14.95 -12.79
C HIS A 14 9.19 15.14 -11.37
N ALA A 15 9.73 14.08 -10.77
CA ALA A 15 10.36 14.15 -9.44
C ALA A 15 11.56 15.10 -9.42
N ALA A 16 12.44 15.03 -10.42
CA ALA A 16 13.60 15.93 -10.54
C ALA A 16 13.16 17.40 -10.70
N ARG A 17 12.13 17.66 -11.52
CA ARG A 17 11.57 19.01 -11.68
C ARG A 17 11.01 19.56 -10.36
N ARG A 18 10.27 18.75 -9.61
CA ARG A 18 9.72 19.15 -8.30
C ARG A 18 10.82 19.43 -7.29
N LEU A 19 11.85 18.59 -7.26
CA LEU A 19 13.02 18.78 -6.41
C LEU A 19 13.72 20.10 -6.73
N TRP A 20 14.03 20.35 -8.01
CA TRP A 20 14.66 21.59 -8.46
C TRP A 20 13.84 22.84 -8.09
N ARG A 21 12.53 22.81 -8.30
CA ARG A 21 11.63 23.91 -7.91
C ARG A 21 11.70 24.18 -6.40
N SER A 22 11.68 23.12 -5.59
CA SER A 22 11.78 23.24 -4.13
C SER A 22 13.11 23.86 -3.69
N LEU A 23 14.22 23.38 -4.27
CA LEU A 23 15.57 23.91 -3.99
C LEU A 23 15.72 25.38 -4.38
N THR A 24 15.01 25.81 -5.43
CA THR A 24 15.00 27.20 -5.91
C THR A 24 13.90 28.06 -5.28
N ARG A 25 13.34 27.62 -4.14
CA ARG A 25 12.27 28.32 -3.38
C ARG A 25 11.01 28.62 -4.19
N ARG A 26 10.71 27.78 -5.19
CA ARG A 26 9.48 27.82 -5.98
C ARG A 26 8.52 26.74 -5.46
N PRO A 27 7.20 26.94 -5.56
CA PRO A 27 6.24 25.88 -5.25
C PRO A 27 6.55 24.63 -6.09
N PRO A 28 6.65 23.42 -5.49
CA PRO A 28 7.03 22.21 -6.21
C PRO A 28 6.05 21.84 -7.33
N GLY A 29 4.79 22.25 -7.21
CA GLY A 29 3.71 21.79 -8.08
C GLY A 29 3.09 20.47 -7.60
N PRO A 30 2.07 19.97 -8.33
CA PRO A 30 1.28 18.82 -7.90
C PRO A 30 2.15 17.58 -7.69
N ALA A 31 1.87 16.85 -6.62
CA ALA A 31 2.46 15.54 -6.40
C ALA A 31 1.98 14.57 -7.49
N ILE A 32 2.91 13.81 -8.05
CA ILE A 32 2.58 12.66 -8.89
C ILE A 32 2.47 11.45 -7.97
N GLY A 33 1.64 10.49 -8.36
CA GLY A 33 1.51 9.26 -7.59
C GLY A 33 0.73 9.39 -6.28
N THR A 34 -0.11 10.42 -6.13
CA THR A 34 -1.09 10.46 -5.04
C THR A 34 -2.03 9.26 -5.17
N LEU A 35 -1.98 8.35 -4.20
CA LEU A 35 -2.88 7.19 -4.16
C LEU A 35 -4.32 7.67 -3.93
N PRO A 36 -5.30 7.09 -4.64
CA PRO A 36 -6.71 7.24 -4.28
C PRO A 36 -6.95 6.82 -2.83
N ASP A 37 -7.86 7.50 -2.13
CA ASP A 37 -8.08 7.30 -0.70
C ASP A 37 -8.41 5.86 -0.33
N GLN A 38 -9.23 5.18 -1.15
CA GLN A 38 -9.56 3.78 -0.95
C GLN A 38 -8.33 2.86 -1.04
N LEU A 39 -7.40 3.14 -1.97
CA LEU A 39 -6.18 2.36 -2.12
C LEU A 39 -5.21 2.64 -0.96
N ARG A 40 -5.11 3.91 -0.54
CA ARG A 40 -4.35 4.30 0.65
C ARG A 40 -4.86 3.57 1.89
N GLU A 41 -6.16 3.56 2.12
CA GLU A 41 -6.79 2.88 3.26
C GLU A 41 -6.55 1.37 3.21
N TRP A 42 -6.64 0.76 2.02
CA TRP A 42 -6.29 -0.64 1.84
C TRP A 42 -4.84 -0.96 2.27
N HIS A 43 -3.89 -0.09 1.93
CA HIS A 43 -2.49 -0.26 2.35
C HIS A 43 -2.31 -0.08 3.87
N ILE A 44 -2.97 0.90 4.47
CA ILE A 44 -2.93 1.14 5.93
C ILE A 44 -3.50 -0.07 6.67
N LEU A 45 -4.68 -0.55 6.30
CA LEU A 45 -5.30 -1.72 6.92
C LEU A 45 -4.44 -2.97 6.75
N SER A 46 -3.80 -3.14 5.59
CA SER A 46 -2.93 -4.29 5.35
C SER A 46 -1.66 -4.24 6.20
N LEU A 47 -1.11 -3.05 6.45
CA LEU A 47 0.02 -2.88 7.37
C LEU A 47 -0.39 -3.21 8.80
N ARG A 48 -1.52 -2.68 9.28
CA ARG A 48 -2.04 -3.01 10.62
C ARG A 48 -2.35 -4.50 10.79
N ALA A 49 -2.91 -5.13 9.77
CA ALA A 49 -3.19 -6.56 9.78
C ALA A 49 -1.90 -7.40 9.77
N LEU A 50 -0.86 -6.97 9.04
CA LEU A 50 0.46 -7.59 9.09
C LEU A 50 1.05 -7.50 10.50
N ASP A 51 1.03 -6.32 11.11
CA ASP A 51 1.56 -6.09 12.45
C ASP A 51 0.88 -6.98 13.49
N ALA A 52 -0.45 -7.09 13.44
CA ALA A 52 -1.19 -8.03 14.29
C ALA A 52 -0.78 -9.48 14.02
N LYS A 53 -0.68 -9.88 12.74
CA LYS A 53 -0.31 -11.25 12.39
C LYS A 53 1.10 -11.61 12.84
N LEU A 54 2.06 -10.70 12.75
CA LEU A 54 3.43 -10.88 13.23
C LEU A 54 3.50 -11.05 14.76
N ARG A 55 2.54 -10.49 15.50
CA ARG A 55 2.37 -10.70 16.95
C ARG A 55 1.64 -12.00 17.30
N GLY A 56 1.29 -12.83 16.32
CA GLY A 56 0.60 -14.11 16.54
C GLY A 56 -0.92 -14.01 16.58
N GLU A 57 -1.50 -12.82 16.34
CA GLU A 57 -2.94 -12.65 16.41
C GLU A 57 -3.71 -13.51 15.41
N SER A 58 -4.93 -13.88 15.81
CA SER A 58 -5.86 -14.64 14.99
C SER A 58 -6.51 -13.75 13.92
N TYR A 59 -6.95 -14.34 12.80
CA TYR A 59 -7.73 -13.59 11.80
C TYR A 59 -9.05 -13.04 12.35
N ARG A 60 -9.61 -13.70 13.38
CA ARG A 60 -10.81 -13.25 14.08
C ARG A 60 -10.53 -11.95 14.84
N ALA A 61 -9.47 -11.93 15.65
CA ALA A 61 -9.03 -10.72 16.36
C ALA A 61 -8.74 -9.56 15.40
N ILE A 62 -8.08 -9.84 14.27
CA ILE A 62 -7.87 -8.84 13.21
C ILE A 62 -9.20 -8.32 12.66
N ALA A 63 -10.18 -9.19 12.43
CA ALA A 63 -11.49 -8.80 11.91
C ALA A 63 -12.33 -8.02 12.94
N GLU A 64 -12.22 -8.34 14.23
CA GLU A 64 -12.90 -7.62 15.32
C GLU A 64 -12.41 -6.17 15.36
N VAL A 65 -11.09 -5.97 15.40
CA VAL A 65 -10.47 -4.65 15.56
C VAL A 65 -10.50 -3.83 14.27
N LEU A 66 -10.18 -4.43 13.12
CA LEU A 66 -10.00 -3.68 11.87
C LEU A 66 -11.24 -3.66 10.97
N LEU A 67 -12.16 -4.62 11.12
CA LEU A 67 -13.30 -4.83 10.21
C LEU A 67 -14.65 -4.79 10.92
N GLY A 68 -14.67 -4.53 12.23
CA GLY A 68 -15.89 -4.45 13.04
C GLY A 68 -16.66 -5.76 13.08
N PHE A 69 -15.97 -6.91 13.04
CA PHE A 69 -16.62 -8.19 13.31
C PHE A 69 -17.08 -8.23 14.77
N GLN A 70 -18.30 -8.69 15.01
CA GLN A 70 -18.86 -8.93 16.33
C GLN A 70 -19.63 -10.25 16.23
N GLY A 71 -19.30 -11.22 17.06
CA GLY A 71 -19.89 -12.55 17.01
C GLY A 71 -19.02 -13.61 17.65
N THR A 72 -19.57 -14.81 17.74
CA THR A 72 -18.89 -16.00 18.24
C THR A 72 -17.83 -16.50 17.26
N LYS A 73 -17.10 -17.55 17.66
CA LYS A 73 -16.14 -18.23 16.78
C LYS A 73 -16.88 -18.88 15.61
N GLU A 74 -18.05 -19.44 15.86
CA GLU A 74 -18.92 -20.12 14.90
C GLU A 74 -19.44 -19.13 13.85
N ASP A 75 -19.87 -17.94 14.29
CA ASP A 75 -20.28 -16.86 13.39
C ASP A 75 -19.15 -16.45 12.44
N PHE A 76 -17.91 -16.42 12.97
CA PHE A 76 -16.74 -16.05 12.18
C PHE A 76 -16.41 -17.05 11.08
N GLU A 77 -16.79 -18.32 11.21
CA GLU A 77 -16.41 -19.34 10.25
C GLU A 77 -16.94 -19.06 8.84
N ASN A 78 -18.15 -18.48 8.76
CA ASN A 78 -18.84 -18.13 7.53
C ASN A 78 -18.87 -16.62 7.23
N ASP A 79 -18.37 -15.76 8.12
CA ASP A 79 -18.40 -14.30 7.94
C ASP A 79 -17.41 -13.84 6.83
N PRO A 80 -17.84 -12.97 5.89
CA PRO A 80 -16.99 -12.47 4.80
C PRO A 80 -15.74 -11.69 5.27
N ARG A 81 -15.76 -11.12 6.48
CA ARG A 81 -14.62 -10.42 7.10
C ARG A 81 -13.46 -11.37 7.37
N LYS A 82 -13.69 -12.68 7.56
CA LYS A 82 -12.62 -13.69 7.63
C LYS A 82 -11.75 -13.69 6.37
N ASN A 83 -12.39 -13.69 5.21
CA ASN A 83 -11.68 -13.64 3.93
C ASN A 83 -11.06 -12.26 3.68
N LYS A 84 -11.71 -11.17 4.11
CA LYS A 84 -11.12 -9.83 4.03
C LYS A 84 -9.86 -9.69 4.90
N ALA A 85 -9.87 -10.18 6.14
CA ALA A 85 -8.71 -10.21 7.03
C ALA A 85 -7.55 -11.02 6.43
N ARG A 86 -7.83 -12.21 5.88
CA ARG A 86 -6.83 -13.01 5.15
C ARG A 86 -6.20 -12.25 3.98
N ARG A 87 -7.00 -11.53 3.19
CA ARG A 87 -6.50 -10.71 2.07
C ARG A 87 -5.62 -9.56 2.56
N LEU A 88 -6.01 -8.87 3.63
CA LEU A 88 -5.20 -7.79 4.23
C LEU A 88 -3.84 -8.31 4.69
N VAL A 89 -3.81 -9.43 5.42
CA VAL A 89 -2.56 -10.07 5.88
C VAL A 89 -1.71 -10.51 4.69
N LYS A 90 -2.28 -11.22 3.71
CA LYS A 90 -1.56 -11.67 2.51
C LYS A 90 -0.96 -10.49 1.75
N HIS A 91 -1.71 -9.40 1.61
CA HIS A 91 -1.23 -8.18 0.98
C HIS A 91 -0.09 -7.55 1.80
N GLY A 92 -0.26 -7.40 3.11
CA GLY A 92 0.78 -6.88 4.00
C GLY A 92 2.09 -7.66 3.92
N ILE A 93 2.04 -9.00 3.94
CA ILE A 93 3.22 -9.86 3.76
C ILE A 93 3.89 -9.60 2.40
N ARG A 94 3.10 -9.50 1.32
CA ARG A 94 3.65 -9.16 -0.01
C ARG A 94 4.34 -7.80 -0.01
N MET A 95 3.74 -6.80 0.64
CA MET A 95 4.31 -5.46 0.75
C MET A 95 5.64 -5.50 1.49
N MET A 96 5.69 -6.17 2.65
CA MET A 96 6.92 -6.36 3.45
C MET A 96 8.03 -7.06 2.65
N ARG A 97 7.69 -8.06 1.84
CA ARG A 97 8.63 -8.81 1.00
C ARG A 97 9.03 -8.08 -0.30
N GLY A 98 9.15 -6.75 -0.24
CA GLY A 98 9.61 -5.92 -1.37
C GLY A 98 8.50 -5.36 -2.26
N GLY A 99 7.25 -5.80 -2.10
CA GLY A 99 6.10 -5.24 -2.84
C GLY A 99 5.86 -3.75 -2.59
N TYR A 100 6.37 -3.20 -1.47
CA TYR A 100 6.30 -1.77 -1.17
C TYR A 100 6.95 -0.87 -2.24
N ARG A 101 7.93 -1.37 -2.99
CA ARG A 101 8.61 -0.58 -4.03
C ARG A 101 7.65 -0.13 -5.14
N LEU A 102 6.55 -0.87 -5.36
CA LEU A 102 5.51 -0.49 -6.31
C LEU A 102 4.80 0.83 -5.92
N LEU A 103 4.77 1.19 -4.63
CA LEU A 103 4.20 2.47 -4.18
C LEU A 103 5.02 3.66 -4.68
N LEU A 104 6.34 3.50 -4.80
CA LEU A 104 7.24 4.54 -5.30
C LEU A 104 7.04 4.83 -6.78
N HIS A 105 6.41 3.88 -7.49
CA HIS A 105 6.22 3.95 -8.93
C HIS A 105 4.79 4.26 -9.35
N TYR A 106 3.84 4.32 -8.41
CA TYR A 106 2.44 4.61 -8.75
C TYR A 106 2.30 5.95 -9.48
N PRO A 107 1.47 6.03 -10.55
CA PRO A 107 0.59 4.99 -11.09
C PRO A 107 1.24 4.08 -12.15
N VAL A 108 2.53 4.25 -12.43
CA VAL A 108 3.27 3.47 -13.42
C VAL A 108 3.34 2.02 -12.99
N LYS A 109 2.82 1.13 -13.82
CA LYS A 109 3.01 -0.32 -13.66
C LYS A 109 4.31 -0.68 -14.37
N PRO A 110 5.29 -1.32 -13.70
CA PRO A 110 6.41 -1.92 -14.42
C PRO A 110 5.85 -2.87 -15.49
N GLY A 111 6.40 -2.80 -16.70
CA GLY A 111 6.13 -3.81 -17.71
C GLY A 111 6.43 -5.20 -17.15
N LYS A 112 5.68 -6.22 -17.55
CA LYS A 112 6.08 -7.61 -17.25
C LYS A 112 7.43 -7.82 -17.95
N SER A 113 8.50 -7.95 -17.18
CA SER A 113 9.76 -8.53 -17.66
C SER A 113 9.59 -10.03 -17.83
#